data_AF-A0A523URT2-F1
#
_entry.id   AF-A0A523URT2-F1
#
_cell.length_a   1.000
_cell.length_b   1.000
_cell.length_c   1.000
_cell.angle_alpha   90.00
_cell.angle_beta   90.00
_cell.angle_gamma   90.00
#
_symmetry.space_group_name_H-M   'P 1'
#
loop_
_entity.id
_entity.type
_entity.pdbx_description
1 polymer ?
#
loop_
_entity_poly.entity_id
_entity_poly.type
_entity_poly.pdbx_seq_one_letter_code
_entity_poly.pdbx_strand_id
1 'polypeptide(L)'
;LPWWAAVLGSVFAMAIGKQIFGGLGHNIFNPALIGRAFLMTTFPVLMTTWANPITLDTISGASPLGMLKFEHQTVSLYHLFTGNVSGSLGEASALAIIIGGIYLLGRRYADWRIPLSYLATVAGLSGIFWLINPGYGSPSFHLLAGGLMLGAIFMATDPVTTPITRQGRWLFGVGAGVLVVVIRLWGGYPEGVMFSILLMNALTPLVNRHTIPVQLGGRKK
;
A
#
# COMPACT_ATOMS: atom_id res chain seq x y z
N LEU A 1 18.69 3.95 -0.14
CA LEU A 1 18.94 2.68 0.57
C LEU A 1 20.29 2.12 0.14
N PRO A 2 21.19 1.71 1.05
CA PRO A 2 22.41 1.00 0.68
C PRO A 2 22.11 -0.31 -0.05
N TRP A 3 22.98 -0.72 -0.97
CA TRP A 3 22.79 -1.94 -1.78
C TRP A 3 22.71 -3.20 -0.91
N TRP A 4 23.50 -3.28 0.18
CA TRP A 4 23.50 -4.44 1.08
C TRP A 4 22.16 -4.62 1.80
N ALA A 5 21.49 -3.52 2.17
CA ALA A 5 20.19 -3.57 2.83
C ALA A 5 19.11 -4.08 1.87
N ALA A 6 19.17 -3.69 0.59
CA ALA A 6 18.30 -4.23 -0.45
C ALA A 6 18.51 -5.73 -0.64
N VAL A 7 19.77 -6.19 -0.66
CA VAL A 7 20.11 -7.62 -0.74
C VAL A 7 19.54 -8.37 0.46
N LEU A 8 19.79 -7.92 1.70
CA LEU A 8 19.25 -8.57 2.90
C LEU A 8 17.72 -8.65 2.90
N GLY A 9 17.04 -7.55 2.55
CA GLY A 9 15.58 -7.53 2.44
C GLY A 9 15.05 -8.51 1.39
N SER A 10 15.73 -8.63 0.25
CA SER A 10 15.36 -9.57 -0.82
C SER A 10 15.58 -11.03 -0.42
N VAL A 11 16.68 -11.33 0.28
CA VAL A 11 16.97 -12.67 0.80
C VAL A 11 15.91 -13.07 1.84
N PHE A 12 15.57 -12.16 2.75
CA PHE A 12 14.52 -12.40 3.75
C PHE A 12 13.15 -12.60 3.11
N ALA A 13 12.78 -11.74 2.14
CA ALA A 13 11.55 -11.88 1.36
C ALA A 13 11.45 -13.24 0.67
N MET A 14 12.53 -13.70 0.06
CA MET A 14 12.56 -14.96 -0.67
C MET A 14 12.57 -16.16 0.28
N ALA A 15 13.45 -16.17 1.28
CA ALA A 15 13.57 -17.28 2.22
C ALA A 15 12.27 -17.45 3.03
N ILE A 16 11.81 -16.38 3.66
CA ILE A 16 10.69 -16.45 4.62
C ILE A 16 9.35 -16.19 3.94
N GLY A 17 9.26 -15.17 3.10
CA GLY A 17 8.00 -14.81 2.45
C GLY A 17 7.55 -15.78 1.36
N LYS A 18 8.47 -16.60 0.81
CA LYS A 18 8.18 -17.46 -0.34
C LYS A 18 8.61 -18.92 -0.16
N GLN A 19 9.87 -19.20 0.18
CA GLN A 19 10.38 -20.57 0.16
C GLN A 19 9.85 -21.43 1.30
N ILE A 20 9.69 -20.87 2.51
CA ILE A 20 9.12 -21.58 3.66
C ILE A 20 7.71 -22.15 3.37
N PHE A 21 6.94 -21.49 2.50
CA PHE A 21 5.58 -21.91 2.16
C PHE A 21 5.50 -22.86 0.96
N GLY A 22 6.63 -23.31 0.40
CA GLY A 22 6.64 -24.22 -0.75
C GLY A 22 6.70 -23.53 -2.11
N GLY A 23 7.09 -22.25 -2.15
CA GLY A 23 7.45 -21.55 -3.39
C GLY A 23 6.31 -20.80 -4.08
N LEU A 24 6.41 -20.65 -5.41
CA LEU A 24 5.45 -19.85 -6.19
C LEU A 24 4.03 -20.44 -6.10
N GLY A 25 3.06 -19.60 -5.72
CA GLY A 25 1.64 -19.99 -5.66
C GLY A 25 1.14 -20.42 -4.28
N HIS A 26 2.04 -20.64 -3.31
CA HIS A 26 1.66 -21.02 -1.93
C HIS A 26 1.90 -19.88 -0.92
N ASN A 27 2.23 -18.68 -1.39
CA ASN A 27 2.54 -17.54 -0.53
C ASN A 27 1.27 -17.05 0.18
N ILE A 28 1.27 -17.10 1.50
CA ILE A 28 0.18 -16.52 2.32
C ILE A 28 0.22 -14.99 2.26
N PHE A 29 1.42 -14.42 2.16
CA PHE A 29 1.68 -12.99 2.20
C PHE A 29 2.45 -12.54 0.96
N ASN A 30 2.38 -11.26 0.62
CA ASN A 30 3.17 -10.72 -0.48
C ASN A 30 4.65 -10.70 -0.06
N PRO A 31 5.54 -11.49 -0.70
CA PRO A 31 6.92 -11.64 -0.23
C PRO A 31 7.71 -10.34 -0.24
N ALA A 32 7.48 -9.48 -1.24
CA ALA A 32 8.15 -8.18 -1.35
C ALA A 32 7.78 -7.26 -0.19
N LEU A 33 6.51 -7.27 0.23
CA LEU A 33 6.05 -6.51 1.39
C LEU A 33 6.62 -7.06 2.69
N ILE A 34 6.79 -8.39 2.83
CA ILE A 34 7.48 -8.98 3.99
C ILE A 34 8.93 -8.49 4.08
N GLY A 35 9.68 -8.50 2.97
CA GLY A 35 11.05 -8.00 2.93
C GLY A 35 11.12 -6.53 3.35
N ARG A 36 10.18 -5.71 2.86
CA ARG A 36 10.08 -4.30 3.28
C ARG A 36 9.73 -4.17 4.76
N ALA A 37 8.83 -4.99 5.30
CA ALA A 37 8.45 -4.96 6.71
C ALA A 37 9.62 -5.34 7.63
N PHE A 38 10.42 -6.34 7.21
CA PHE A 38 11.64 -6.73 7.89
C PHE A 38 12.66 -5.58 7.93
N LEU A 39 12.92 -4.94 6.78
CA LEU A 39 13.84 -3.79 6.73
C LEU A 39 13.33 -2.60 7.54
N MET A 40 12.03 -2.33 7.52
CA MET A 40 11.43 -1.23 8.28
C MET A 40 11.48 -1.48 9.80
N THR A 41 11.39 -2.74 10.23
CA THR A 41 11.47 -3.10 11.66
C THR A 41 12.92 -3.14 12.15
N THR A 42 13.83 -3.68 11.34
CA THR A 42 15.25 -3.88 11.71
C THR A 42 16.07 -2.60 11.52
N PHE A 43 15.79 -1.84 10.47
CA PHE A 43 16.53 -0.64 10.06
C PHE A 43 15.57 0.54 9.78
N PRO A 44 14.78 1.00 10.77
CA PRO A 44 13.77 2.02 10.57
C PRO A 44 14.36 3.32 10.01
N VAL A 45 15.50 3.78 10.57
CA VAL A 45 16.17 5.03 10.14
C VAL A 45 16.50 4.99 8.64
N LEU A 46 17.10 3.89 8.17
CA LEU A 46 17.46 3.73 6.75
C LEU A 46 16.24 3.70 5.82
N MET A 47 15.08 3.28 6.34
CA MET A 47 13.83 3.18 5.58
C MET A 47 12.97 4.45 5.65
N THR A 48 13.28 5.39 6.54
CA THR A 48 12.52 6.64 6.72
C THR A 48 13.30 7.90 6.32
N THR A 49 14.61 7.81 6.10
CA THR A 49 15.43 8.92 5.57
C THR A 49 15.45 8.92 4.04
N TRP A 50 14.95 9.99 3.43
CA TRP A 50 14.90 10.14 1.98
C TRP A 50 15.86 11.25 1.54
N ALA A 51 16.62 11.03 0.47
CA ALA A 51 17.42 12.09 -0.13
C ALA A 51 16.54 12.96 -1.05
N ASN A 52 16.73 14.28 -1.01
CA ASN A 52 16.06 15.18 -1.94
C ASN A 52 16.51 14.92 -3.39
N PRO A 53 15.59 14.72 -4.35
CA PRO A 53 15.95 14.44 -5.74
C PRO A 53 16.46 15.66 -6.52
N ILE A 54 16.27 16.88 -5.99
CA ILE A 54 16.53 18.15 -6.72
C ILE A 54 17.95 18.69 -6.48
N THR A 55 18.59 18.37 -5.36
CA THR A 55 19.93 18.89 -5.03
C THR A 55 20.98 17.80 -5.16
N LEU A 56 22.07 18.09 -5.88
CA LEU A 56 23.28 17.25 -5.96
C LEU A 56 23.91 17.03 -4.57
N ASP A 57 23.61 17.91 -3.61
CA ASP A 57 23.85 17.70 -2.19
C ASP A 57 22.71 16.90 -1.55
N THR A 58 23.07 15.77 -0.95
CA THR A 58 22.21 14.85 -0.19
C THR A 58 21.69 15.50 1.10
N ILE A 59 20.84 16.51 0.98
CA ILE A 59 20.05 17.01 2.09
C ILE A 59 18.94 15.99 2.32
N SER A 60 18.92 15.40 3.53
CA SER A 60 17.88 14.47 3.95
C SER A 60 16.55 15.24 4.10
N GLY A 61 15.54 14.85 3.34
CA GLY A 61 14.18 15.37 3.41
C GLY A 61 13.25 14.40 4.13
N ALA A 62 12.29 14.93 4.88
CA ALA A 62 11.17 14.14 5.37
C ALA A 62 10.20 13.82 4.22
N SER A 63 9.56 12.65 4.25
CA SER A 63 8.47 12.34 3.32
C SER A 63 7.30 13.32 3.53
N PRO A 64 6.54 13.71 2.49
CA PRO A 64 5.36 14.59 2.62
C PRO A 64 4.36 14.09 3.66
N LEU A 65 4.18 12.77 3.73
CA LEU A 65 3.31 12.13 4.72
C LEU A 65 3.82 12.27 6.16
N GLY A 66 5.14 12.28 6.33
CA GLY A 66 5.82 12.54 7.59
C GLY A 66 5.73 14.01 8.00
N MET A 67 5.91 14.94 7.06
CA MET A 67 5.74 16.37 7.28
C MET A 67 4.30 16.70 7.69
N LEU A 68 3.30 16.09 7.05
CA LEU A 68 1.90 16.28 7.47
C LEU A 68 1.68 15.82 8.91
N LYS A 69 2.25 14.67 9.29
CA LYS A 69 1.98 14.06 10.60
C LYS A 69 2.71 14.74 11.75
N PHE A 70 3.98 15.09 11.56
CA PHE A 70 4.82 15.65 12.61
C PHE A 70 4.85 17.17 12.61
N GLU A 71 4.75 17.81 11.44
CA GLU A 71 4.90 19.25 11.26
C GLU A 71 3.58 19.94 10.85
N HIS A 72 2.51 19.18 10.56
CA HIS A 72 1.22 19.68 10.04
C HIS A 72 1.36 20.52 8.76
N GLN A 73 2.44 20.33 8.01
CA GLN A 73 2.69 21.02 6.75
C GLN A 73 2.22 20.18 5.56
N THR A 74 1.48 20.82 4.66
CA THR A 74 1.03 20.20 3.42
C THR A 74 1.93 20.61 2.27
N VAL A 75 2.44 19.64 1.52
CA VAL A 75 3.17 19.86 0.26
C VAL A 75 2.16 20.07 -0.89
N SER A 76 2.52 20.86 -1.89
CA SER A 76 1.64 21.12 -3.03
C SER A 76 1.33 19.84 -3.83
N LEU A 77 0.06 19.67 -4.21
CA LEU A 77 -0.41 18.49 -4.95
C LEU A 77 0.26 18.33 -6.31
N TYR A 78 0.69 19.44 -6.92
CA TYR A 78 1.38 19.43 -8.21
C TYR A 78 2.74 18.73 -8.11
N HIS A 79 3.50 18.98 -7.04
CA HIS A 79 4.79 18.30 -6.82
C HIS A 79 4.61 16.82 -6.49
N LEU A 80 3.55 16.44 -5.78
CA LEU A 80 3.17 15.03 -5.56
C LEU A 80 2.77 14.31 -6.86
N PHE A 81 2.07 15.01 -7.76
CA PHE A 81 1.62 14.42 -9.02
C PHE A 81 2.74 14.25 -10.03
N THR A 82 3.61 15.26 -10.15
CA THR A 82 4.80 15.25 -11.03
C THR A 82 5.95 14.44 -10.43
N GLY A 83 5.93 14.21 -9.12
CA GLY A 83 6.90 13.34 -8.46
C GLY A 83 8.18 14.02 -8.00
N ASN A 84 8.22 15.35 -8.02
CA ASN A 84 9.39 16.12 -7.65
C ASN A 84 9.47 16.39 -6.14
N VAL A 85 9.26 15.34 -5.34
CA VAL A 85 9.25 15.38 -3.86
C VAL A 85 10.15 14.28 -3.30
N SER A 86 10.82 14.54 -2.18
CA SER A 86 11.54 13.51 -1.42
C SER A 86 10.55 12.57 -0.75
N GLY A 87 10.55 11.29 -1.08
CA GLY A 87 9.51 10.40 -0.58
C GLY A 87 9.75 8.92 -0.85
N SER A 88 8.85 8.10 -0.31
CA SER A 88 8.88 6.64 -0.46
C SER A 88 8.61 6.21 -1.90
N LEU A 89 9.06 5.00 -2.27
CA LEU A 89 8.72 4.35 -3.55
C LEU A 89 7.19 4.34 -3.73
N GLY A 90 6.68 5.26 -4.53
CA GLY A 90 5.25 5.51 -4.76
C GLY A 90 4.85 6.99 -4.74
N GLU A 91 5.63 7.85 -4.07
CA GLU A 91 5.44 9.32 -4.05
C GLU A 91 6.15 10.02 -5.23
N ALA A 92 7.03 9.30 -5.93
CA ALA A 92 7.92 9.85 -6.96
C ALA A 92 7.29 10.05 -8.34
N SER A 93 6.06 9.58 -8.62
CA SER A 93 5.25 9.98 -9.79
C SER A 93 3.90 9.25 -9.81
N ALA A 94 2.83 9.93 -9.39
CA ALA A 94 1.47 9.39 -9.47
C ALA A 94 1.06 9.10 -10.93
N LEU A 95 1.51 9.93 -11.88
CA LEU A 95 1.25 9.78 -13.32
C LEU A 95 1.76 8.44 -13.86
N ALA A 96 3.03 8.12 -13.61
CA ALA A 96 3.63 6.88 -14.10
C ALA A 96 2.89 5.65 -13.55
N ILE A 97 2.49 5.70 -12.28
CA ILE A 97 1.74 4.65 -11.60
C ILE A 97 0.34 4.47 -12.22
N ILE A 98 -0.35 5.56 -12.53
CA ILE A 98 -1.66 5.52 -13.20
C ILE A 98 -1.53 4.89 -14.58
N ILE A 99 -0.55 5.31 -15.38
CA ILE A 99 -0.33 4.79 -16.74
C ILE A 99 -0.05 3.28 -16.69
N GLY A 100 0.86 2.85 -15.81
CA GLY A 100 1.15 1.43 -15.62
C GLY A 100 -0.06 0.64 -15.10
N GLY A 101 -0.86 1.23 -14.22
CA GLY A 101 -2.09 0.63 -13.73
C GLY A 101 -3.16 0.45 -14.79
N ILE A 102 -3.42 1.47 -15.61
CA ILE A 102 -4.35 1.40 -16.73
C ILE A 102 -3.91 0.32 -17.72
N TYR A 103 -2.60 0.23 -17.99
CA TYR A 103 -2.06 -0.82 -18.85
C TYR A 103 -2.33 -2.24 -18.32
N LEU A 104 -2.08 -2.49 -17.04
CA LEU A 104 -2.32 -3.80 -16.41
C LEU A 104 -3.81 -4.16 -16.34
N LEU A 105 -4.66 -3.18 -16.04
CA LEU A 105 -6.12 -3.36 -16.03
C LEU A 105 -6.65 -3.64 -17.44
N GLY A 106 -6.15 -2.92 -18.46
CA GLY A 106 -6.51 -3.14 -19.86
C GLY A 106 -6.11 -4.52 -20.37
N ARG A 107 -4.97 -5.04 -19.90
CA ARG A 107 -4.51 -6.41 -20.20
C ARG A 107 -5.18 -7.49 -19.35
N ARG A 108 -6.07 -7.14 -18.42
CA ARG A 108 -6.79 -8.05 -17.51
C ARG A 108 -5.89 -8.92 -16.63
N TYR A 109 -4.66 -8.49 -16.35
CA TYR A 109 -3.80 -9.16 -15.36
C TYR A 109 -4.18 -8.80 -13.93
N ALA A 110 -4.68 -7.58 -13.72
CA ALA A 110 -5.11 -7.09 -12.43
C ALA A 110 -6.64 -6.90 -12.38
N ASP A 111 -7.23 -7.23 -11.23
CA ASP A 111 -8.65 -6.98 -10.98
C ASP A 111 -8.88 -5.51 -10.59
N TRP A 112 -9.69 -4.78 -11.36
CA TRP A 112 -10.05 -3.39 -11.07
C TRP A 112 -10.81 -3.19 -9.74
N ARG A 113 -11.43 -4.26 -9.21
CA ARG A 113 -12.24 -4.21 -7.98
C ARG A 113 -11.42 -3.83 -6.76
N ILE A 114 -10.19 -4.33 -6.66
CA ILE A 114 -9.33 -4.14 -5.48
C ILE A 114 -8.75 -2.72 -5.46
N PRO A 115 -8.08 -2.22 -6.51
CA PRO A 115 -7.59 -0.84 -6.52
C PRO A 115 -8.73 0.17 -6.33
N LEU A 116 -9.87 -0.04 -6.98
CA LEU A 116 -11.01 0.87 -6.86
C LEU A 116 -11.58 0.90 -5.44
N SER A 117 -11.83 -0.26 -4.83
CA SER A 117 -12.37 -0.32 -3.46
C SER A 117 -11.40 0.24 -2.42
N TYR A 118 -10.11 -0.02 -2.60
CA TYR A 118 -9.06 0.49 -1.72
C TYR A 118 -8.91 2.02 -1.81
N LEU A 119 -8.85 2.57 -3.03
CA LEU A 119 -8.79 4.03 -3.22
C LEU A 119 -10.07 4.72 -2.76
N ALA A 120 -11.24 4.16 -3.07
CA ALA A 120 -12.52 4.75 -2.69
C ALA A 120 -12.71 4.80 -1.17
N THR A 121 -12.30 3.76 -0.45
CA THR A 121 -12.40 3.75 1.02
C THR A 121 -11.45 4.73 1.68
N VAL A 122 -10.21 4.83 1.18
CA VAL A 122 -9.28 5.84 1.71
C VAL A 122 -9.78 7.25 1.42
N ALA A 123 -10.25 7.53 0.20
CA ALA A 123 -10.83 8.82 -0.16
C ALA A 123 -12.03 9.19 0.71
N GLY A 124 -12.95 8.25 0.93
CA GLY A 124 -14.15 8.47 1.74
C GLY A 124 -13.84 8.71 3.21
N LEU A 125 -13.04 7.83 3.84
CA LEU A 125 -12.71 7.95 5.26
C LEU A 125 -11.83 9.15 5.55
N SER A 126 -10.79 9.39 4.73
CA SER A 126 -9.97 10.60 4.86
C SER A 126 -10.80 11.88 4.64
N GLY A 127 -11.78 11.86 3.75
CA GLY A 127 -12.74 12.96 3.56
C GLY A 127 -13.57 13.25 4.79
N ILE A 128 -14.11 12.22 5.44
CA ILE A 128 -14.87 12.36 6.68
C ILE A 128 -13.99 12.94 7.79
N PHE A 129 -12.77 12.42 7.97
CA PHE A 129 -11.87 12.92 9.02
C PHE A 129 -11.38 14.33 8.73
N TRP A 130 -11.16 14.70 7.48
CA TRP A 130 -10.81 16.06 7.08
C TRP A 130 -11.92 17.07 7.38
N LEU A 131 -13.19 16.67 7.20
CA LEU A 131 -14.35 17.51 7.57
C LEU A 131 -14.48 17.70 9.09
N ILE A 132 -14.08 16.71 9.88
CA ILE A 132 -14.08 16.80 11.35
C ILE A 132 -12.92 17.68 11.83
N ASN A 133 -11.73 17.47 11.30
CA ASN A 133 -10.55 18.27 11.61
C ASN A 133 -9.66 18.44 10.37
N PRO A 134 -9.53 19.67 9.85
CA PRO A 134 -8.69 19.96 8.68
C PRO A 134 -7.21 19.59 8.86
N GLY A 135 -6.73 19.47 10.10
CA GLY A 135 -5.35 19.10 10.43
C GLY A 135 -4.96 17.68 10.01
N TYR A 136 -5.92 16.80 9.70
CA TYR A 136 -5.64 15.45 9.21
C TYR A 136 -5.22 15.39 7.73
N GLY A 137 -5.23 16.52 7.01
CA GLY A 137 -4.84 16.59 5.61
C GLY A 137 -5.96 16.21 4.64
N SER A 138 -5.89 16.73 3.41
CA SER A 138 -6.95 16.56 2.42
C SER A 138 -7.01 15.12 1.85
N PRO A 139 -8.18 14.68 1.36
CA PRO A 139 -8.31 13.34 0.77
C PRO A 139 -7.43 13.13 -0.46
N SER A 140 -7.31 14.16 -1.29
CA SER A 140 -6.40 14.15 -2.45
C SER A 140 -4.95 14.02 -2.04
N PHE A 141 -4.55 14.65 -0.92
CA PHE A 141 -3.23 14.46 -0.34
C PHE A 141 -3.03 13.02 0.11
N HIS A 142 -3.97 12.39 0.84
CA HIS A 142 -3.83 10.99 1.22
C HIS A 142 -3.79 10.01 0.04
N LEU A 143 -4.49 10.30 -1.06
CA LEU A 143 -4.46 9.44 -2.25
C LEU A 143 -3.13 9.55 -3.00
N LEU A 144 -2.62 10.77 -3.17
CA LEU A 144 -1.41 11.05 -3.95
C LEU A 144 -0.13 10.91 -3.13
N ALA A 145 -0.21 11.07 -1.81
CA ALA A 145 0.91 10.95 -0.89
C ALA A 145 1.04 9.52 -0.35
N GLY A 146 2.28 9.17 -0.09
CA GLY A 146 2.74 7.83 0.25
C GLY A 146 2.72 6.83 -0.91
N GLY A 147 3.09 5.59 -0.58
CA GLY A 147 3.07 4.43 -1.47
C GLY A 147 1.69 3.87 -1.75
N LEU A 148 0.61 4.65 -1.54
CA LEU A 148 -0.76 4.15 -1.61
C LEU A 148 -1.16 3.75 -3.01
N MET A 149 -0.96 4.61 -4.01
CA MET A 149 -1.30 4.28 -5.40
C MET A 149 -0.49 3.10 -5.91
N LEU A 150 0.81 3.07 -5.58
CA LEU A 150 1.67 1.94 -5.93
C LEU A 150 1.17 0.66 -5.27
N GLY A 151 0.90 0.70 -3.97
CA GLY A 151 0.38 -0.43 -3.22
C GLY A 151 -0.97 -0.93 -3.74
N ALA A 152 -1.89 -0.02 -4.04
CA ALA A 152 -3.22 -0.34 -4.53
C ALA A 152 -3.20 -1.00 -5.92
N ILE A 153 -2.35 -0.51 -6.82
CA ILE A 153 -2.34 -0.95 -8.23
C ILE A 153 -1.42 -2.16 -8.46
N PHE A 154 -0.25 -2.21 -7.81
CA PHE A 154 0.79 -3.20 -8.11
C PHE A 154 1.02 -4.24 -7.02
N MET A 155 0.65 -3.97 -5.76
CA MET A 155 0.95 -4.90 -4.65
C MET A 155 -0.30 -5.61 -4.13
N ALA A 156 -1.43 -4.90 -4.04
CA ALA A 156 -2.71 -5.42 -3.58
C ALA A 156 -3.42 -6.27 -4.64
N THR A 157 -2.98 -6.22 -5.89
CA THR A 157 -3.51 -6.99 -7.03
C THR A 157 -2.74 -8.29 -7.28
N ASP A 158 -1.87 -8.69 -6.35
CA ASP A 158 -1.12 -9.95 -6.45
C ASP A 158 -2.07 -11.17 -6.42
N PRO A 159 -2.09 -12.00 -7.47
CA PRO A 159 -3.11 -13.05 -7.64
C PRO A 159 -3.02 -14.19 -6.62
N VAL A 160 -1.87 -14.37 -5.96
CA VAL A 160 -1.66 -15.49 -5.02
C VAL A 160 -2.22 -15.16 -3.63
N THR A 161 -2.07 -13.90 -3.20
CA THR A 161 -2.32 -13.49 -1.81
C THR A 161 -3.71 -12.87 -1.59
N THR A 162 -4.41 -12.62 -2.68
CA THR A 162 -5.71 -11.93 -2.72
C THR A 162 -6.89 -12.92 -2.77
N PRO A 163 -8.09 -12.56 -2.25
CA PRO A 163 -9.29 -13.39 -2.38
C PRO A 163 -9.69 -13.71 -3.82
N ILE A 164 -10.18 -14.94 -4.02
CA ILE A 164 -10.59 -15.45 -5.34
C ILE A 164 -12.02 -15.01 -5.68
N THR A 165 -12.87 -14.87 -4.66
CA THR A 165 -14.30 -14.55 -4.83
C THR A 165 -14.53 -13.07 -5.15
N ARG A 166 -15.56 -12.77 -5.96
CA ARG A 166 -15.89 -11.38 -6.34
C ARG A 166 -16.22 -10.50 -5.14
N GLN A 167 -16.99 -11.02 -4.18
CA GLN A 167 -17.34 -10.29 -2.95
C GLN A 167 -16.13 -10.15 -2.02
N GLY A 168 -15.30 -11.20 -1.92
CA GLY A 168 -14.07 -11.16 -1.13
C GLY A 168 -13.08 -10.10 -1.61
N ARG A 169 -12.96 -9.89 -2.94
CA ARG A 169 -12.11 -8.83 -3.52
C ARG A 169 -12.54 -7.42 -3.10
N TRP A 170 -13.85 -7.16 -3.01
CA TRP A 170 -14.38 -5.89 -2.51
C TRP A 170 -14.10 -5.73 -1.01
N LEU A 171 -14.37 -6.77 -0.22
CA LEU A 171 -14.11 -6.75 1.23
C LEU A 171 -12.62 -6.56 1.54
N PHE A 172 -11.76 -7.18 0.73
CA PHE A 172 -10.31 -7.06 0.86
C PHE A 172 -9.83 -5.62 0.67
N GLY A 173 -10.21 -4.97 -0.43
CA GLY A 173 -9.80 -3.59 -0.69
C GLY A 173 -10.41 -2.61 0.31
N VAL A 174 -11.67 -2.80 0.73
CA VAL A 174 -12.30 -2.01 1.79
C VAL A 174 -11.55 -2.16 3.12
N GLY A 175 -11.25 -3.39 3.53
CA GLY A 175 -10.52 -3.68 4.75
C GLY A 175 -9.11 -3.09 4.75
N ALA A 176 -8.39 -3.23 3.64
CA ALA A 176 -7.07 -2.62 3.47
C ALA A 176 -7.14 -1.09 3.56
N GLY A 177 -8.15 -0.47 2.94
CA GLY A 177 -8.38 0.98 2.99
C GLY A 177 -8.65 1.52 4.39
N VAL A 178 -9.53 0.85 5.13
CA VAL A 178 -9.82 1.18 6.52
C VAL A 178 -8.53 1.11 7.36
N LEU A 179 -7.79 0.01 7.24
CA LEU A 179 -6.54 -0.19 7.99
C LEU A 179 -5.49 0.87 7.67
N VAL A 180 -5.34 1.27 6.40
CA VAL A 180 -4.41 2.37 6.04
C VAL A 180 -4.78 3.65 6.76
N VAL A 181 -6.04 4.05 6.71
CA VAL A 181 -6.48 5.32 7.33
C VAL A 181 -6.26 5.27 8.84
N VAL A 182 -6.61 4.15 9.48
CA VAL A 182 -6.37 3.95 10.92
C VAL A 182 -4.88 4.09 11.25
N ILE A 183 -3.99 3.45 10.49
CA ILE A 183 -2.54 3.50 10.74
C ILE A 183 -1.99 4.90 10.44
N ARG A 184 -2.46 5.58 9.39
CA ARG A 184 -1.97 6.91 9.03
C ARG A 184 -2.35 7.95 10.07
N LEU A 185 -3.59 7.93 10.55
CA LEU A 185 -4.09 8.93 11.51
C LEU A 185 -3.61 8.65 12.94
N TRP A 186 -3.70 7.40 13.41
CA TRP A 186 -3.43 7.06 14.81
C TRP A 186 -2.19 6.19 15.04
N GLY A 187 -1.62 5.57 14.00
CA GLY A 187 -0.45 4.71 14.14
C GLY A 187 0.85 5.49 14.39
N GLY A 188 1.93 4.81 14.78
CA GLY A 188 3.26 5.45 14.95
C GLY A 188 3.99 5.76 13.65
N TYR A 189 3.56 5.17 12.53
CA TYR A 189 4.22 5.32 11.23
C TYR A 189 3.47 6.34 10.34
N PRO A 190 4.18 7.13 9.53
CA PRO A 190 3.55 7.96 8.50
C PRO A 190 2.86 7.11 7.44
N GLU A 191 3.51 6.02 7.01
CA GLU A 191 3.04 5.10 5.96
C GLU A 191 2.37 3.85 6.52
N GLY A 192 1.15 3.53 6.05
CA GLY A 192 0.36 2.38 6.52
C GLY A 192 0.12 1.26 5.49
N VAL A 193 0.44 1.49 4.21
CA VAL A 193 0.01 0.68 3.06
C VAL A 193 0.55 -0.75 3.10
N MET A 194 1.83 -0.91 3.43
CA MET A 194 2.46 -2.22 3.51
C MET A 194 1.81 -3.09 4.60
N PHE A 195 1.64 -2.53 5.80
CA PHE A 195 1.08 -3.26 6.93
C PHE A 195 -0.40 -3.61 6.71
N SER A 196 -1.18 -2.69 6.11
CA SER A 196 -2.57 -2.98 5.79
C SER A 196 -2.73 -4.12 4.79
N ILE A 197 -1.89 -4.18 3.74
CA ILE A 197 -1.96 -5.27 2.75
C ILE A 197 -1.53 -6.59 3.39
N LEU A 198 -0.44 -6.60 4.17
CA LEU A 198 0.00 -7.83 4.87
C LEU A 198 -1.06 -8.36 5.85
N LEU A 199 -1.72 -7.47 6.60
CA LEU A 199 -2.78 -7.86 7.52
C LEU A 199 -3.99 -8.42 6.74
N MET A 200 -4.37 -7.78 5.64
CA MET A 200 -5.45 -8.29 4.80
C MET A 200 -5.10 -9.61 4.11
N ASN A 201 -3.85 -9.83 3.74
CA ASN A 201 -3.39 -11.11 3.20
C ASN A 201 -3.55 -12.24 4.23
N ALA A 202 -3.27 -11.99 5.52
CA ALA A 202 -3.57 -12.94 6.59
C ALA A 202 -5.08 -13.23 6.73
N LEU A 203 -5.93 -12.24 6.46
CA LEU A 203 -7.39 -12.38 6.52
C LEU A 203 -8.00 -12.98 5.25
N THR A 204 -7.26 -13.08 4.14
CA THR A 204 -7.73 -13.64 2.87
C THR A 204 -8.40 -15.02 3.01
N PRO A 205 -7.85 -16.00 3.76
CA PRO A 205 -8.49 -17.30 3.95
C PRO A 205 -9.84 -17.20 4.68
N LEU A 206 -9.95 -16.33 5.68
CA LEU A 206 -11.19 -16.10 6.42
C LEU A 206 -12.24 -15.41 5.54
N VAL A 207 -11.81 -14.41 4.76
CA VAL A 207 -12.68 -13.73 3.79
C VAL A 207 -13.22 -14.74 2.78
N ASN A 208 -12.33 -15.54 2.17
CA ASN A 208 -12.74 -16.54 1.19
C ASN A 208 -13.74 -17.55 1.77
N ARG A 209 -13.56 -17.99 3.03
CA ARG A 209 -14.50 -18.91 3.70
C ARG A 209 -15.89 -18.32 3.88
N HIS A 210 -16.00 -17.01 4.14
CA HIS A 210 -17.30 -16.34 4.33
C HIS A 210 -17.96 -15.94 3.01
N THR A 211 -17.18 -15.74 1.95
CA THR A 211 -17.68 -15.24 0.66
C THR A 211 -17.84 -16.33 -0.41
N ILE A 212 -17.76 -17.61 -0.01
CA ILE A 212 -17.98 -18.74 -0.93
C ILE A 212 -19.40 -18.60 -1.51
N PRO A 213 -19.54 -18.54 -2.85
CA PRO A 213 -20.85 -18.47 -3.47
C PRO A 213 -21.58 -19.79 -3.24
N VAL A 214 -22.90 -19.70 -3.01
CA VAL A 214 -23.75 -20.88 -2.87
C VAL A 214 -23.71 -21.64 -4.19
N GLN A 215 -23.42 -22.95 -4.11
CA GLN A 215 -23.45 -23.83 -5.27
C GLN A 215 -24.84 -23.80 -5.92
N LEU A 216 -24.90 -23.81 -7.25
CA LEU A 216 -26.18 -23.76 -7.98
C LEU A 216 -27.05 -24.97 -7.56
N GLY A 217 -28.20 -24.72 -6.95
CA GLY A 217 -29.10 -25.76 -6.41
C GLY A 217 -28.92 -26.10 -4.92
N GLY A 218 -27.91 -25.52 -4.24
CA GLY A 218 -27.73 -25.67 -2.79
C GLY A 218 -28.59 -24.70 -1.99
N ARG A 219 -29.12 -25.13 -0.83
CA ARG A 219 -29.71 -24.20 0.15
C ARG A 219 -28.63 -23.26 0.69
N LYS A 220 -28.94 -21.96 0.78
CA LYS A 220 -28.14 -21.00 1.57
C LYS A 220 -28.00 -21.54 3.00
N LYS A 221 -26.75 -21.77 3.44
CA LYS A 221 -26.43 -21.92 4.86
C LYS A 221 -26.35 -20.55 5.52
#